data_AF-A0A2X2VFN9-F1
#
_entry.id   AF-A0A2X2VFN9-F1
#
_cell.length_a   1.000
_cell.length_b   1.000
_cell.length_c   1.000
_cell.angle_alpha   90.00
_cell.angle_beta   90.00
_cell.angle_gamma   90.00
#
_symmetry.space_group_name_H-M   'P 1'
#
loop_
_entity.id
_entity.type
_entity.pdbx_description
1 polymer ?
#
loop_
_entity_poly.entity_id
_entity_poly.type
_entity_poly.pdbx_seq_one_letter_code
_entity_poly.pdbx_strand_id
1 'polypeptide(L)'
;MWLFPAEIEALIGKVRFSRLGIKLAESHNKGYRWQHEAVIALADPHHANAFELSHQEAEEWYRGRDVYPQTAPSADDVLVTFQHQPIGLAKRIGSRLKNSYPRELVRDGKLFTGND
;
A
#
# COMPACT_ATOMS: atom_id res chain seq x y z
N MET A 1 -0.15 -7.58 -14.26
CA MET A 1 0.89 -8.51 -13.78
C MET A 1 0.38 -9.20 -12.52
N TRP A 2 0.51 -10.52 -12.46
CA TRP A 2 0.06 -11.35 -11.34
C TRP A 2 1.20 -12.25 -10.87
N LEU A 3 1.21 -12.55 -9.57
CA LEU A 3 2.09 -13.52 -8.94
C LEU A 3 1.26 -14.74 -8.57
N PHE A 4 1.60 -15.91 -9.10
CA PHE A 4 0.95 -17.17 -8.78
C PHE A 4 1.91 -18.09 -8.01
N PRO A 5 1.41 -18.88 -7.04
CA PRO A 5 2.19 -19.96 -6.43
C PRO A 5 2.54 -21.03 -7.46
N ALA A 6 3.76 -21.57 -7.41
CA ALA A 6 4.21 -22.58 -8.39
C ALA A 6 3.38 -23.87 -8.30
N GLU A 7 2.94 -24.25 -7.10
CA GLU A 7 2.18 -25.47 -6.84
C GLU A 7 0.82 -25.50 -7.54
N ILE A 8 0.29 -24.33 -7.94
CA ILE A 8 -1.00 -24.27 -8.64
C ILE A 8 -0.89 -24.64 -10.13
N GLU A 9 0.32 -24.63 -10.72
CA GLU A 9 0.50 -24.80 -12.16
C GLU A 9 -0.13 -26.10 -12.66
N ALA A 10 -0.03 -27.19 -11.87
CA ALA A 10 -0.60 -28.49 -12.19
C ALA A 10 -2.14 -28.50 -12.28
N LEU A 11 -2.81 -27.48 -11.73
CA LEU A 11 -4.26 -27.35 -11.71
C LEU A 11 -4.80 -26.36 -12.77
N ILE A 12 -3.92 -25.59 -13.42
CA ILE A 12 -4.30 -24.64 -14.47
C ILE A 12 -4.94 -25.41 -15.62
N GLY A 13 -6.13 -24.96 -16.05
CA GLY A 13 -6.93 -25.61 -17.10
C GLY A 13 -7.77 -26.81 -16.66
N LYS A 14 -7.59 -27.32 -15.42
CA LYS A 14 -8.38 -28.43 -14.87
C LYS A 14 -9.58 -27.96 -14.04
N VAL A 15 -9.44 -26.79 -13.40
CA VAL A 15 -10.48 -26.20 -12.56
C VAL A 15 -10.56 -24.71 -12.86
N ARG A 16 -11.77 -24.15 -12.80
CA ARG A 16 -11.97 -22.70 -12.90
C ARG A 16 -11.72 -22.04 -11.54
N PHE A 17 -10.70 -21.20 -11.47
CA PHE A 17 -10.40 -20.42 -10.27
C PHE A 17 -11.17 -19.09 -10.28
N SER A 18 -11.76 -18.72 -9.14
CA SER A 18 -12.37 -17.38 -8.98
C SER A 18 -11.31 -16.30 -8.81
N ARG A 19 -10.20 -16.62 -8.14
CA ARG A 19 -9.03 -15.76 -7.95
C ARG A 19 -7.82 -16.65 -7.75
N LEU A 20 -6.70 -16.29 -8.36
CA LEU A 20 -5.45 -17.02 -8.21
C LEU A 20 -4.32 -16.05 -7.88
N GLY A 21 -3.59 -16.33 -6.80
CA GLY A 21 -2.44 -15.54 -6.37
C GLY A 21 -2.77 -14.07 -6.08
N ILE A 22 -1.74 -13.22 -6.20
CA ILE A 22 -1.79 -11.80 -5.84
C ILE A 22 -1.60 -10.96 -7.11
N LYS A 23 -2.44 -9.95 -7.30
CA LYS A 23 -2.25 -9.01 -8.40
C LYS A 23 -1.14 -8.04 -8.01
N LEU A 24 0.01 -8.11 -8.70
CA LEU A 24 1.15 -7.25 -8.37
C LEU A 24 0.92 -5.81 -8.82
N ALA A 25 0.61 -5.63 -10.11
CA ALA A 25 0.50 -4.32 -10.72
C ALA A 25 -0.35 -4.34 -11.99
N GLU A 26 -0.85 -3.17 -12.36
CA GLU A 26 -1.38 -2.89 -13.70
C GLU A 26 -0.34 -2.11 -14.50
N SER A 27 -0.11 -2.51 -15.75
CA SER A 27 0.76 -1.78 -16.67
C SER A 27 0.01 -0.60 -17.28
N HIS A 28 0.70 0.53 -17.44
CA HIS A 28 0.25 1.68 -18.24
C HIS A 28 1.44 2.24 -19.03
N ASN A 29 1.19 3.17 -19.97
CA ASN A 29 2.22 3.66 -20.91
C ASN A 29 3.50 4.21 -20.25
N LYS A 30 3.45 4.59 -18.96
CA LYS A 30 4.55 5.20 -18.22
C LYS A 30 5.06 4.34 -17.05
N GLY A 31 4.68 3.05 -16.99
CA GLY A 31 5.18 2.13 -15.98
C GLY A 31 4.09 1.29 -15.32
N TYR A 32 4.19 1.11 -14.01
CA TYR A 32 3.33 0.20 -13.26
C TYR A 32 2.53 0.94 -12.18
N ARG A 33 1.27 0.55 -12.05
CA ARG A 33 0.41 0.89 -10.91
C ARG A 33 0.35 -0.32 -10.00
N TRP A 34 1.22 -0.32 -8.98
CA TRP A 34 1.24 -1.35 -7.94
C TRP A 34 -0.11 -1.44 -7.23
N GLN A 35 -0.52 -2.65 -6.88
CA GLN A 35 -1.76 -2.89 -6.16
C GLN A 35 -1.52 -2.88 -4.66
N HIS A 36 -2.47 -2.34 -3.90
CA HIS A 36 -2.38 -2.27 -2.44
C HIS A 36 -2.13 -3.63 -1.81
N GLU A 37 -2.86 -4.68 -2.22
CA GLU A 37 -2.67 -6.04 -1.71
C GLU A 37 -1.21 -6.54 -1.84
N ALA A 38 -0.56 -6.26 -2.97
CA ALA A 38 0.84 -6.66 -3.17
C ALA A 38 1.78 -5.93 -2.22
N VAL A 39 1.51 -4.66 -1.92
CA VAL A 39 2.29 -3.87 -0.96
C VAL A 39 2.14 -4.45 0.44
N ILE A 40 0.91 -4.75 0.86
CA ILE A 40 0.66 -5.32 2.20
C ILE A 40 1.31 -6.70 2.35
N ALA A 41 1.26 -7.54 1.30
CA ALA A 41 1.75 -8.92 1.39
C ALA A 41 3.27 -9.06 1.21
N LEU A 42 3.92 -8.18 0.45
CA LEU A 42 5.28 -8.41 -0.04
C LEU A 42 6.29 -7.31 0.33
N ALA A 43 5.85 -6.15 0.82
CA ALA A 43 6.77 -5.07 1.13
C ALA A 43 7.61 -5.37 2.39
N ASP A 44 8.89 -5.03 2.32
CA ASP A 44 9.78 -5.03 3.49
C ASP A 44 9.65 -3.69 4.23
N PRO A 45 9.11 -3.65 5.46
CA PRO A 45 8.97 -2.42 6.24
C PRO A 45 10.30 -1.78 6.63
N HIS A 46 11.42 -2.52 6.55
CA HIS A 46 12.76 -2.02 6.85
C HIS A 46 13.51 -1.49 5.63
N HIS A 47 12.85 -1.42 4.47
CA HIS A 47 13.45 -0.89 3.25
C HIS A 47 13.86 0.59 3.41
N ALA A 48 14.94 1.01 2.74
CA ALA A 48 15.48 2.37 2.85
C ALA A 48 14.51 3.49 2.43
N ASN A 49 13.48 3.16 1.65
CA ASN A 49 12.42 4.09 1.20
C ASN A 49 11.12 3.95 2.02
N ALA A 50 11.16 3.22 3.14
CA ALA A 50 10.07 3.20 4.10
C ALA A 50 9.98 4.56 4.82
N PHE A 51 8.76 5.03 5.00
CA PHE A 51 8.45 6.25 5.72
C PHE A 51 7.39 5.94 6.76
N GLU A 52 7.78 6.04 8.02
CA GLU A 52 6.95 5.76 9.17
C GLU A 52 6.07 6.97 9.46
N LEU A 53 4.75 6.77 9.42
CA LEU A 53 3.80 7.81 9.80
C LEU A 53 3.66 7.88 11.32
N SER A 54 3.49 9.10 11.82
CA SER A 54 2.93 9.31 13.15
C SER A 54 1.47 8.83 13.21
N HIS A 55 0.95 8.68 14.43
CA HIS A 55 -0.44 8.31 14.66
C HIS A 55 -1.43 9.25 13.95
N GLN A 56 -1.21 10.56 13.99
CA GLN A 56 -2.08 11.54 13.36
C GLN A 56 -2.06 11.42 11.83
N GLU A 57 -0.87 11.25 11.25
CA GLU A 57 -0.71 11.07 9.80
C GLU A 57 -1.32 9.75 9.31
N ALA A 58 -1.19 8.68 10.10
CA ALA A 58 -1.84 7.40 9.82
C ALA A 58 -3.37 7.53 9.86
N GLU A 59 -3.93 8.35 10.76
CA GLU A 59 -5.36 8.63 10.78
C GLU A 59 -5.84 9.29 9.48
N GLU A 60 -5.12 10.32 9.02
CA GLU A 60 -5.42 10.97 7.73
C GLU A 60 -5.27 9.98 6.56
N TRP A 61 -4.26 9.11 6.60
CA TRP A 61 -4.07 8.06 5.59
C TRP A 61 -5.28 7.11 5.49
N TYR A 62 -5.75 6.58 6.62
CA TYR A 62 -6.92 5.68 6.66
C TYR A 62 -8.25 6.38 6.36
N ARG A 63 -8.32 7.70 6.53
CA ARG A 63 -9.42 8.55 6.05
C ARG A 63 -9.35 8.85 4.54
N GLY A 64 -8.36 8.29 3.84
CA GLY A 64 -8.17 8.47 2.39
C GLY A 64 -7.69 9.86 1.99
N ARG A 65 -7.06 10.60 2.93
CA ARG A 65 -6.56 11.95 2.72
C ARG A 65 -5.06 11.94 2.49
N ASP A 66 -4.57 12.94 1.75
CA ASP A 66 -3.14 13.14 1.58
C ASP A 66 -2.48 13.52 2.91
N VAL A 67 -1.24 13.09 3.08
CA VAL A 67 -0.46 13.32 4.30
C VAL A 67 0.56 14.42 4.06
N TYR A 68 0.77 15.30 5.04
CA TYR A 68 1.70 16.42 4.97
C TYR A 68 2.77 16.26 6.06
N PRO A 69 3.79 15.42 5.82
CA PRO A 69 4.78 15.15 6.84
C PRO A 69 5.66 16.36 7.12
N GLN A 70 6.05 16.54 8.38
CA GLN A 70 6.97 17.61 8.78
C GLN A 70 8.34 17.44 8.10
N THR A 71 8.82 16.20 8.01
CA THR A 71 10.04 15.85 7.29
C THR A 71 9.65 15.10 6.02
N ALA A 72 9.95 15.67 4.86
CA ALA A 72 9.66 15.00 3.60
C ALA A 72 10.60 13.79 3.40
N PRO A 73 10.09 12.65 2.90
CA PRO A 73 10.96 11.57 2.47
C PRO A 73 11.85 12.01 1.31
N SER A 74 13.03 11.40 1.22
CA SER A 74 14.02 11.69 0.19
C SER A 74 13.62 11.14 -1.19
N ALA A 75 12.85 10.04 -1.22
CA ALA A 75 12.38 9.40 -2.44
C ALA A 75 11.03 9.95 -2.91
N ASP A 76 10.80 9.90 -4.23
CA ASP A 76 9.51 10.27 -4.81
C ASP A 76 8.45 9.18 -4.67
N ASP A 77 8.85 7.91 -4.73
CA ASP A 77 7.97 6.76 -4.45
C ASP A 77 8.35 6.17 -3.09
N VAL A 78 7.36 6.08 -2.19
CA VAL A 78 7.57 5.88 -0.75
C VAL A 78 6.72 4.71 -0.28
N LEU A 79 7.33 3.80 0.49
CA LEU A 79 6.60 2.78 1.24
C LEU A 79 6.08 3.42 2.52
N VAL A 80 4.78 3.58 2.64
CA VAL A 80 4.15 4.14 3.83
C VAL A 80 3.97 3.04 4.85
N THR A 81 4.45 3.30 6.06
CA THR A 81 4.37 2.36 7.20
C THR A 81 3.72 3.02 8.40
N PHE A 82 3.09 2.21 9.25
CA PHE A 82 2.61 2.62 10.57
C PHE A 82 2.74 1.44 11.54
N GLN A 83 3.33 1.68 12.71
CA GLN A 83 3.72 0.64 13.66
C GLN A 83 4.63 -0.41 13.02
N HIS A 84 5.55 0.04 12.15
CA HIS A 84 6.46 -0.83 11.40
C HIS A 84 5.77 -1.86 10.50
N GLN A 85 4.51 -1.60 10.12
CA GLN A 85 3.76 -2.42 9.16
C GLN A 85 3.48 -1.62 7.88
N PRO A 86 3.62 -2.23 6.69
CA PRO A 86 3.21 -1.59 5.45
C PRO A 86 1.72 -1.25 5.45
N ILE A 87 1.37 -0.01 5.09
CA ILE A 87 -0.03 0.43 4.94
C ILE A 87 -0.34 0.99 3.55
N GLY A 88 0.68 1.08 2.67
CA GLY A 88 0.50 1.37 1.25
C GLY A 88 1.73 1.99 0.62
N LEU A 89 1.60 2.36 -0.66
CA LEU A 89 2.61 3.14 -1.38
C LEU A 89 2.11 4.57 -1.55
N ALA A 90 2.98 5.55 -1.46
CA ALA A 90 2.66 6.94 -1.78
C ALA A 90 3.62 7.49 -2.81
N LYS A 91 3.16 8.52 -3.52
CA LYS A 91 4.04 9.37 -4.31
C LYS A 91 4.17 10.72 -3.63
N ARG A 92 5.39 11.18 -3.41
CA ARG A 92 5.68 12.53 -2.94
C ARG A 92 5.39 13.54 -4.05
N ILE A 93 4.55 14.53 -3.75
CA ILE A 93 4.19 15.61 -4.67
C ILE A 93 4.40 16.94 -3.93
N GLY A 94 5.57 17.55 -4.13
CA GLY A 94 5.97 18.72 -3.34
C GLY A 94 6.12 18.35 -1.87
N SER A 95 5.32 18.99 -1.01
CA SER A 95 5.33 18.76 0.45
C SER A 95 4.35 17.68 0.94
N ARG A 96 3.54 17.08 0.05
CA ARG A 96 2.56 16.05 0.45
C ARG A 96 2.93 14.66 -0.05
N LEU A 97 2.48 13.66 0.68
CA LEU A 97 2.37 12.28 0.21
C LEU A 97 0.96 12.08 -0.34
N LYS A 98 0.88 11.80 -1.64
CA LYS A 98 -0.39 11.50 -2.30
C LYS A 98 -0.90 10.15 -1.83
N ASN A 99 -2.12 10.14 -1.28
CA ASN A 99 -2.77 8.94 -0.78
C ASN A 99 -3.12 7.98 -1.93
N SER A 100 -2.82 6.70 -1.74
CA SER A 100 -3.23 5.63 -2.65
C SER A 100 -4.01 4.51 -1.97
N TYR A 101 -4.43 4.74 -0.73
CA TYR A 101 -5.21 3.81 0.07
C TYR A 101 -6.54 3.49 -0.65
N PRO A 102 -6.93 2.21 -0.76
CA PRO A 102 -8.11 1.84 -1.53
C PRO A 102 -9.38 2.46 -0.95
N ARG A 103 -10.23 3.03 -1.82
CA ARG A 103 -11.43 3.79 -1.41
C ARG A 103 -12.42 2.93 -0.64
N GLU A 104 -12.51 1.66 -0.99
CA GLU A 104 -13.34 0.66 -0.34
C GLU A 104 -12.87 0.31 1.09
N LEU A 105 -11.63 0.66 1.44
CA LEU A 105 -11.06 0.44 2.77
C LEU A 105 -11.04 1.73 3.62
N VAL A 106 -11.39 2.89 3.04
CA VAL A 106 -11.42 4.18 3.74
C VAL A 106 -12.40 4.12 4.90
N ARG A 107 -12.00 4.72 6.02
CA ARG A 107 -12.77 4.72 7.27
C ARG A 107 -13.09 6.14 7.69
N ASP A 108 -14.38 6.49 7.73
CA ASP A 108 -14.84 7.83 8.12
C ASP A 108 -15.03 8.00 9.65
N GLY A 109 -15.17 6.88 10.38
CA GLY A 109 -15.46 6.85 11.82
C GLY A 109 -14.25 7.04 12.75
N LYS A 110 -14.44 6.79 14.05
CA LYS A 110 -13.35 6.81 15.05
C LYS A 110 -12.41 5.63 14.79
N LEU A 111 -11.19 5.95 14.38
CA LEU A 111 -10.21 4.97 13.90
C LEU A 111 -9.40 4.34 15.02
N PHE A 112 -9.00 5.14 16.01
CA PHE A 112 -8.14 4.73 17.10
C PHE A 112 -8.85 5.02 18.43
N THR A 113 -9.05 3.98 19.24
CA THR A 113 -9.47 4.13 20.63
C THR A 113 -8.20 4.15 21.45
N GLY A 114 -7.75 5.33 21.88
CA GLY A 114 -6.61 5.44 22.77
C GLY A 114 -6.84 4.64 24.05
N ASN A 115 -5.83 3.90 24.48
CA ASN A 115 -5.49 3.92 25.90
C ASN A 115 -4.47 5.04 26.03
N ASP A 116 -4.85 6.09 26.76
CA ASP A 116 -3.89 7.03 27.36
C ASP A 116 -2.94 6.27 28.31
#